data_AF-A0A9P1GMP5-F1
#
_entry.id   AF-A0A9P1GMP5-F1
#
_cell.length_a   1.000
_cell.length_b   1.000
_cell.length_c   1.000
_cell.angle_alpha   90.00
_cell.angle_beta   90.00
_cell.angle_gamma   90.00
#
_symmetry.space_group_name_H-M   'P 1'
#
loop_
_entity.id
_entity.type
_entity.pdbx_description
1 polymer ?
#
loop_
_entity_poly.entity_id
_entity_poly.type
_entity_poly.pdbx_seq_one_letter_code
_entity_poly.pdbx_strand_id
1 'polypeptide(L)'
;MVYPCQSPCYPDPRRSLAADADVVVAFSQGGTMLAIYMDEMRKALRPVQWRLGVFFCGAMIDDEDFQLLDKLPLPALYIHGGDTDPWGRHGEKMLPKMYTELEMLEHSDGHSFPSAQPRAGEIYQRVICRMRHATKTLAGCQRNGSASA
;
A
#
# COMPACT_ATOMS: atom_id res chain seq x y z
N MET A 1 -14.47 -18.01 -9.06
CA MET A 1 -14.55 -18.13 -7.59
C MET A 1 -14.29 -16.74 -7.02
N VAL A 2 -15.24 -16.13 -6.31
CA VAL A 2 -15.10 -14.77 -5.77
C VAL A 2 -14.59 -14.90 -4.33
N TYR A 3 -13.38 -14.43 -4.05
CA TYR A 3 -12.86 -14.42 -2.68
C TYR A 3 -13.59 -13.34 -1.87
N PRO A 4 -14.30 -13.70 -0.78
CA PRO A 4 -15.00 -12.71 0.02
C PRO A 4 -13.99 -11.77 0.68
N CYS A 5 -14.22 -10.46 0.53
CA CYS A 5 -13.40 -9.41 1.14
C CYS A 5 -13.69 -9.34 2.64
N GLN A 6 -13.14 -10.26 3.42
CA GLN A 6 -13.20 -10.26 4.88
C GLN A 6 -11.87 -9.74 5.40
N SER A 7 -11.88 -8.54 5.99
CA SER A 7 -10.74 -8.01 6.73
C SER A 7 -11.27 -7.28 7.98
N PRO A 8 -10.63 -7.48 9.14
CA PRO A 8 -11.06 -6.86 10.39
C PRO A 8 -11.01 -5.32 10.29
N CYS A 9 -11.96 -4.66 10.96
CA CYS A 9 -11.97 -3.20 11.11
C CYS A 9 -11.04 -2.82 12.26
N TYR A 10 -9.97 -2.08 11.98
CA TYR A 10 -9.13 -1.47 13.02
C TYR A 10 -9.47 0.02 13.19
N PRO A 11 -9.57 0.54 14.41
CA PRO A 11 -9.73 1.97 14.64
C PRO A 11 -8.47 2.71 14.14
N ASP A 12 -8.66 3.72 13.28
CA ASP A 12 -7.57 4.52 12.72
C ASP A 12 -7.24 5.70 13.66
N PRO A 13 -6.08 5.70 14.32
CA PRO A 13 -5.70 6.78 15.24
C PRO A 13 -5.43 8.11 14.52
N ARG A 14 -5.39 8.14 13.18
CA ARG A 14 -5.11 9.35 12.36
C ARG A 14 -6.37 10.18 12.05
N ARG A 15 -7.44 9.99 12.81
CA ARG A 15 -8.79 10.52 12.53
C ARG A 15 -8.92 12.06 12.54
N SER A 16 -7.88 12.80 12.94
CA SER A 16 -7.92 14.27 13.09
C SER A 16 -7.27 15.07 11.96
N LEU A 17 -6.60 14.43 10.99
CA LEU A 17 -6.07 15.10 9.80
C LEU A 17 -6.84 14.55 8.60
N ALA A 18 -7.53 15.42 7.86
CA ALA A 18 -8.13 15.04 6.59
C ALA A 18 -7.01 14.45 5.71
N ALA A 19 -7.05 13.15 5.46
CA ALA A 19 -6.16 12.54 4.49
C ALA A 19 -6.54 13.10 3.12
N ASP A 20 -5.63 13.78 2.45
CA ASP A 20 -5.88 14.39 1.15
C ASP A 20 -6.16 13.30 0.07
N ALA A 21 -5.74 12.06 0.35
CA ALA A 21 -6.12 10.87 -0.41
C ALA A 21 -6.27 9.65 0.51
N ASP A 22 -7.27 8.79 0.26
CA ASP A 22 -7.38 7.51 0.97
C ASP A 22 -6.33 6.48 0.51
N VAL A 23 -6.04 6.46 -0.79
CA VAL A 23 -5.18 5.49 -1.46
C VAL A 23 -4.26 6.21 -2.43
N VAL A 24 -2.98 5.84 -2.43
CA VAL A 24 -2.04 6.21 -3.48
C VAL A 24 -1.68 4.99 -4.32
N VAL A 25 -1.62 5.18 -5.63
CA VAL A 25 -1.22 4.15 -6.58
C VAL A 25 -0.03 4.67 -7.36
N ALA A 26 1.04 3.88 -7.46
CA ALA A 26 2.21 4.27 -8.22
C ALA A 26 2.82 3.09 -8.96
N PHE A 27 3.50 3.40 -10.05
CA PHE A 27 4.20 2.43 -10.89
C PHE A 27 5.69 2.77 -10.95
N SER A 28 6.53 1.74 -10.86
CA SER A 28 7.99 1.83 -11.05
C SER A 28 8.60 2.96 -10.22
N GLN A 29 9.34 3.88 -10.85
CA GLN A 29 9.98 5.03 -10.21
C GLN A 29 9.01 5.89 -9.38
N GLY A 30 7.73 5.99 -9.77
CA GLY A 30 6.73 6.71 -8.97
C GLY A 30 6.57 6.12 -7.57
N GLY A 31 6.69 4.80 -7.43
CA GLY A 31 6.69 4.14 -6.12
C GLY A 31 7.91 4.52 -5.29
N THR A 32 9.10 4.56 -5.92
CA THR A 32 10.35 4.95 -5.26
C THR A 32 10.31 6.42 -4.81
N MET A 33 9.77 7.32 -5.63
CA MET A 33 9.57 8.72 -5.24
C MET A 33 8.64 8.85 -4.02
N LEU A 34 7.57 8.06 -3.96
CA LEU A 34 6.71 8.02 -2.77
C LEU A 34 7.46 7.48 -1.56
N ALA A 35 8.29 6.45 -1.71
CA ALA A 35 9.09 5.93 -0.59
C ALA A 35 10.07 6.97 -0.04
N ILE A 36 10.76 7.72 -0.90
CA ILE A 36 11.62 8.85 -0.52
C ILE A 36 10.81 9.92 0.23
N TYR A 37 9.66 10.30 -0.32
CA TYR A 37 8.77 11.26 0.34
C TYR A 37 8.32 10.76 1.73
N MET A 38 8.00 9.48 1.88
CA MET A 38 7.62 8.90 3.17
C MET A 38 8.77 8.95 4.18
N ASP A 39 10.02 8.74 3.76
CA ASP A 39 11.18 8.88 4.63
C ASP A 39 11.40 10.34 5.05
N GLU A 40 11.27 11.30 4.13
CA GLU A 40 11.36 12.73 4.45
C GLU A 40 10.26 13.18 5.43
N MET A 41 9.03 12.69 5.25
CA MET A 41 7.94 12.95 6.18
C MET A 41 8.22 12.35 7.56
N ARG A 42 8.76 11.13 7.61
CA ARG A 42 9.19 10.47 8.86
C ARG A 42 10.27 11.28 9.57
N LYS A 43 11.33 11.69 8.86
CA LYS A 43 12.42 12.54 9.39
C LYS A 43 11.88 13.86 9.95
N ALA A 44 10.87 14.45 9.30
CA ALA A 44 10.20 15.66 9.75
C ALA A 44 9.15 15.44 10.86
N LEU A 45 8.99 14.22 11.38
CA LEU A 45 7.96 13.84 12.36
C LEU A 45 6.54 14.16 11.89
N ARG A 46 6.30 14.09 10.57
CA ARG A 46 5.00 14.31 9.95
C ARG A 46 4.41 12.99 9.44
N PRO A 47 3.11 12.73 9.65
CA PRO A 47 2.49 11.56 9.09
C PRO A 47 2.31 11.71 7.56
N VAL A 48 2.38 10.58 6.86
CA VAL A 48 1.93 10.49 5.46
C VAL A 48 0.41 10.67 5.40
N GLN A 49 -0.07 11.38 4.36
CA GLN A 49 -1.47 11.80 4.26
C GLN A 49 -2.36 10.82 3.48
N TRP A 50 -2.01 9.53 3.51
CA TRP A 50 -2.82 8.45 2.93
C TRP A 50 -2.81 7.19 3.81
N ARG A 51 -3.71 6.25 3.47
CA ARG A 51 -4.05 5.11 4.33
C ARG A 51 -3.62 3.78 3.72
N LEU A 52 -3.44 3.73 2.40
CA LEU A 52 -2.97 2.56 1.67
C LEU A 52 -2.04 2.97 0.53
N GLY A 53 -0.88 2.34 0.43
CA GLY A 53 -0.03 2.38 -0.76
C GLY A 53 -0.29 1.16 -1.66
N VAL A 54 -0.41 1.37 -2.98
CA VAL A 54 -0.46 0.29 -3.97
C VAL A 54 0.64 0.54 -4.99
N PHE A 55 1.67 -0.32 -4.97
CA PHE A 55 2.88 -0.13 -5.73
C PHE A 55 3.04 -1.24 -6.76
N PHE A 56 3.03 -0.88 -8.03
CA PHE A 56 3.31 -1.78 -9.13
C PHE A 56 4.78 -1.65 -9.54
N CYS A 57 5.55 -2.73 -9.40
CA CYS A 57 6.94 -2.85 -9.83
C CYS A 57 7.87 -1.75 -9.26
N GLY A 58 7.69 -1.31 -8.02
CA GLY A 58 8.53 -0.25 -7.44
C GLY A 58 8.39 -0.09 -5.92
N ALA A 59 8.74 1.10 -5.43
CA ALA A 59 8.70 1.51 -4.01
C ALA A 59 9.84 1.05 -3.10
N MET A 60 10.91 0.50 -3.67
CA MET A 60 12.17 0.25 -2.96
C MET A 60 13.05 1.50 -3.03
N ILE A 61 13.83 1.72 -1.97
CA ILE A 61 14.91 2.69 -1.95
C ILE A 61 16.22 1.94 -1.76
N ASP A 62 17.14 2.11 -2.70
CA ASP A 62 18.51 1.54 -2.64
C ASP A 62 19.57 2.59 -2.37
N ASP A 63 19.14 3.78 -2.00
CA ASP A 63 20.01 4.90 -1.69
C ASP A 63 20.28 4.94 -0.18
N GLU A 64 21.56 4.95 0.20
CA GLU A 64 22.00 4.96 1.60
C GLU A 64 21.58 6.24 2.34
N ASP A 65 21.31 7.34 1.63
CA ASP A 65 20.82 8.58 2.22
C ASP A 65 19.33 8.50 2.63
N PHE A 66 18.63 7.47 2.15
CA PHE A 66 17.19 7.25 2.33
C PHE A 66 16.90 5.85 2.85
N GLN A 67 17.37 5.59 4.07
CA GLN A 67 17.11 4.34 4.77
C GLN A 67 15.92 4.51 5.71
N LEU A 68 14.79 3.84 5.40
CA LEU A 68 13.66 3.71 6.33
C LEU A 68 14.07 2.81 7.51
N LEU A 69 14.81 3.38 8.47
CA LEU A 69 15.35 2.67 9.63
C LEU A 69 14.23 2.09 10.51
N ASP A 70 13.10 2.80 10.59
CA ASP A 70 11.88 2.34 11.23
C ASP A 70 10.87 1.93 10.18
N LYS A 71 10.22 0.78 10.38
CA LYS A 71 9.14 0.33 9.51
C LYS A 71 7.99 1.31 9.57
N LEU A 72 7.48 1.67 8.39
CA LEU A 72 6.29 2.49 8.24
C LEU A 72 5.05 1.70 8.72
N PRO A 73 4.23 2.25 9.64
CA PRO A 73 2.99 1.64 10.09
C PRO A 73 1.84 1.87 9.09
N LEU A 74 2.15 1.79 7.80
CA LEU A 74 1.22 2.03 6.70
C LEU A 74 1.01 0.72 5.93
N PRO A 75 -0.24 0.30 5.73
CA PRO A 75 -0.56 -0.80 4.83
C PRO A 75 -0.07 -0.53 3.40
N ALA A 76 0.61 -1.50 2.81
CA ALA A 76 1.07 -1.45 1.43
C ALA A 76 0.75 -2.75 0.67
N LEU A 77 0.41 -2.60 -0.61
CA LEU A 77 0.40 -3.69 -1.57
C LEU A 77 1.56 -3.48 -2.53
N TYR A 78 2.34 -4.53 -2.76
CA TYR A 78 3.38 -4.57 -3.78
C TYR A 78 3.02 -5.62 -4.82
N ILE A 79 2.94 -5.21 -6.08
CA ILE A 79 2.60 -6.06 -7.21
C ILE A 79 3.78 -6.06 -8.16
N HIS A 80 4.31 -7.23 -8.54
CA HIS A 80 5.51 -7.31 -9.38
C HIS A 80 5.55 -8.55 -10.27
N GLY A 81 6.36 -8.46 -11.33
CA GLY A 81 6.53 -9.51 -12.34
C GLY A 81 7.43 -10.69 -11.92
N GLY A 82 7.63 -10.94 -10.64
CA GLY A 82 8.44 -12.08 -10.17
C GLY A 82 9.86 -12.08 -10.73
N ASP A 83 10.28 -13.22 -11.29
CA ASP A 83 11.57 -13.39 -11.97
C ASP A 83 11.65 -12.70 -13.35
N THR A 84 10.50 -12.30 -13.91
CA THR A 84 10.44 -11.58 -15.19
C THR A 84 10.56 -10.07 -15.02
N ASP A 85 10.50 -9.58 -13.78
CA ASP A 85 10.76 -8.18 -13.42
C ASP A 85 12.16 -8.08 -12.79
N PRO A 86 13.11 -7.34 -13.40
CA PRO A 86 14.46 -7.19 -12.85
C PRO A 86 14.48 -6.60 -11.44
N TRP A 87 13.41 -5.90 -11.02
CA TRP A 87 13.26 -5.31 -9.70
C TRP A 87 12.36 -6.14 -8.77
N GLY A 88 11.71 -7.18 -9.28
CA GLY A 88 10.73 -8.00 -8.56
C GLY A 88 11.29 -8.58 -7.27
N ARG A 89 12.32 -9.44 -7.42
CA ARG A 89 13.02 -10.11 -6.31
C ARG A 89 13.77 -9.15 -5.40
N HIS A 90 14.16 -8.00 -5.92
CA HIS A 90 14.78 -6.96 -5.12
C HIS A 90 13.75 -6.32 -4.16
N GLY A 91 12.56 -6.00 -4.67
CA GLY A 91 11.42 -5.57 -3.86
C GLY A 91 11.06 -6.51 -2.74
N GLU A 92 11.00 -7.82 -3.03
CA GLU A 92 10.70 -8.84 -2.02
C GLU A 92 11.70 -8.85 -0.86
N LYS A 93 12.95 -8.48 -1.10
CA LYS A 93 13.98 -8.41 -0.06
C LYS A 93 13.94 -7.11 0.72
N MET A 94 13.63 -5.99 0.05
CA MET A 94 13.75 -4.65 0.63
C MET A 94 12.45 -4.18 1.30
N LEU A 95 11.31 -4.35 0.65
CA LEU A 95 10.03 -3.83 1.15
C LEU A 95 9.61 -4.39 2.53
N PRO A 96 9.86 -5.68 2.88
CA PRO A 96 9.55 -6.17 4.23
C PRO A 96 10.34 -5.47 5.34
N LYS A 97 11.46 -4.82 5.01
CA LYS A 97 12.24 -3.98 5.94
C LYS A 97 11.64 -2.59 6.11
N MET A 98 10.82 -2.13 5.16
CA MET A 98 10.27 -0.79 5.08
C MET A 98 8.84 -0.67 5.65
N TYR A 99 8.03 -1.74 5.63
CA TYR A 99 6.61 -1.69 6.02
C TYR A 99 6.29 -2.72 7.11
N THR A 100 5.44 -2.35 8.07
CA THR A 100 4.91 -3.30 9.07
C THR A 100 3.79 -4.18 8.50
N GLU A 101 2.99 -3.62 7.59
CA GLU A 101 1.88 -4.31 6.93
C GLU A 101 2.10 -4.29 5.41
N LEU A 102 2.66 -5.38 4.88
CA LEU A 102 2.94 -5.54 3.46
C LEU A 102 2.26 -6.79 2.91
N GLU A 103 1.53 -6.63 1.82
CA GLU A 103 1.02 -7.74 1.02
C GLU A 103 1.72 -7.72 -0.35
N MET A 104 2.29 -8.85 -0.77
CA MET A 104 3.00 -8.98 -2.04
C MET A 104 2.24 -9.90 -2.98
N LEU A 105 2.05 -9.47 -4.23
CA LEU A 105 1.29 -10.16 -5.25
C LEU A 105 2.13 -10.30 -6.52
N GLU A 106 2.63 -11.51 -6.77
CA GLU A 106 3.44 -11.83 -7.95
C GLU A 106 2.57 -12.11 -9.19
N HIS A 107 3.03 -11.66 -10.36
CA HIS A 107 2.59 -12.06 -11.70
C HIS A 107 3.80 -12.32 -12.61
N SER A 108 3.58 -12.71 -13.86
CA SER A 108 4.65 -13.12 -14.81
C SER A 108 4.74 -12.23 -16.05
N ASP A 109 4.21 -11.00 -15.98
CA ASP A 109 4.12 -10.09 -17.14
C ASP A 109 5.30 -9.11 -17.21
N GLY A 110 6.40 -9.41 -16.53
CA GLY A 110 7.57 -8.56 -16.40
C GLY A 110 7.34 -7.27 -15.62
N HIS A 111 8.14 -6.26 -15.93
CA HIS A 111 8.05 -4.92 -15.32
C HIS A 111 6.88 -4.11 -15.91
N SER A 112 5.66 -4.56 -15.65
CA SER A 112 4.44 -4.00 -16.23
C SER A 112 3.24 -4.21 -15.30
N PHE A 113 2.07 -3.68 -15.69
CA PHE A 113 0.84 -4.01 -15.00
C PHE A 113 0.38 -5.44 -15.33
N PRO A 114 -0.17 -6.19 -14.36
CA PRO A 114 -0.74 -7.50 -14.63
C PRO A 114 -1.80 -7.42 -15.74
N SER A 115 -1.67 -8.28 -16.75
CA SER A 115 -2.59 -8.37 -17.88
C SER A 115 -2.95 -9.82 -18.24
N ALA A 116 -2.08 -10.80 -17.95
CA ALA A 116 -2.34 -12.20 -18.24
C ALA A 116 -3.41 -12.79 -17.30
N GLN A 117 -4.47 -13.34 -17.88
CA GLN A 117 -5.51 -14.06 -17.15
C GLN A 117 -5.09 -15.51 -16.86
N PRO A 118 -5.56 -16.12 -15.75
CA PRO A 118 -6.49 -15.59 -14.76
C PRO A 118 -5.86 -14.68 -13.70
N ARG A 119 -4.52 -14.65 -13.65
CA ARG A 119 -3.77 -14.04 -12.54
C ARG A 119 -4.01 -12.54 -12.39
N ALA A 120 -4.09 -11.80 -13.50
CA ALA A 120 -4.41 -10.38 -13.48
C ALA A 120 -5.77 -10.12 -12.81
N GLY A 121 -6.80 -10.91 -13.14
CA GLY A 121 -8.12 -10.81 -12.52
C GLY A 121 -8.09 -11.02 -11.00
N GLU A 122 -7.34 -12.01 -10.52
CA GLU A 122 -7.16 -12.28 -9.09
C GLU A 122 -6.47 -11.11 -8.37
N ILE A 123 -5.39 -10.58 -8.95
CA ILE A 123 -4.62 -9.47 -8.38
C ILE A 123 -5.50 -8.22 -8.29
N TYR A 124 -6.19 -7.83 -9.36
CA TYR A 124 -7.06 -6.65 -9.33
C TYR A 124 -8.24 -6.81 -8.36
N GLN A 125 -8.81 -8.01 -8.24
CA GLN A 125 -9.83 -8.27 -7.21
C GLN A 125 -9.28 -8.04 -5.81
N ARG A 126 -8.05 -8.48 -5.56
CA ARG A 126 -7.38 -8.28 -4.26
C ARG A 126 -7.08 -6.82 -3.99
N VAL A 127 -6.54 -6.09 -4.97
CA VAL A 127 -6.30 -4.63 -4.92
C VAL A 127 -7.61 -3.89 -4.61
N ILE A 128 -8.67 -4.15 -5.35
CA ILE A 128 -9.99 -3.52 -5.14
C ILE A 128 -10.52 -3.79 -3.73
N CYS A 129 -10.38 -5.01 -3.22
CA CYS A 129 -10.78 -5.35 -1.86
C CYS A 129 -10.03 -4.51 -0.82
N ARG A 130 -8.71 -4.39 -0.95
CA ARG A 130 -7.87 -3.60 -0.04
C ARG A 130 -8.17 -2.10 -0.13
N MET A 131 -8.35 -1.56 -1.33
CA MET A 131 -8.77 -0.17 -1.54
C MET A 131 -10.12 0.14 -0.89
N ARG A 132 -11.12 -0.75 -1.05
CA ARG A 132 -12.44 -0.59 -0.43
C ARG A 132 -12.38 -0.67 1.09
N HIS A 133 -11.51 -1.52 1.65
CA HIS A 133 -11.31 -1.59 3.10
C HIS A 133 -10.70 -0.30 3.63
N ALA A 134 -9.69 0.26 2.94
CA ALA A 134 -9.09 1.54 3.30
C ALA A 134 -10.11 2.69 3.30
N THR A 135 -10.98 2.79 2.29
CA THR A 135 -11.98 3.88 2.19
C THR A 135 -13.17 3.72 3.13
N LYS A 136 -13.68 2.49 3.35
CA LYS A 136 -14.88 2.24 4.19
C LYS A 136 -14.71 2.61 5.65
N THR A 137 -13.49 2.63 6.17
CA THR A 137 -13.22 3.04 7.55
C THR A 137 -13.71 4.47 7.86
N LEU A 138 -13.99 5.31 6.84
CA LEU A 138 -14.64 6.62 7.02
C LEU A 138 -16.15 6.54 7.27
N ALA A 139 -16.86 5.68 6.53
CA ALA A 139 -18.33 5.66 6.50
C ALA A 139 -18.99 4.88 7.66
N GLY A 140 -18.26 3.94 8.27
CA GLY A 140 -18.80 3.06 9.31
C GLY A 140 -18.72 3.63 10.73
N CYS A 141 -17.87 4.62 10.98
CA CYS A 141 -17.56 5.06 12.34
C CYS A 141 -18.21 6.41 12.72
N GLN A 142 -19.06 6.99 11.86
CA GLN A 142 -19.81 8.23 12.14
C GLN A 142 -21.23 8.00 12.69
N ARG A 143 -21.69 6.75 12.91
CA ARG A 143 -23.12 6.48 13.18
C ARG A 143 -23.56 6.20 14.63
N ASN A 144 -22.66 6.20 15.61
CA ASN A 144 -23.05 5.90 17.01
C ASN A 144 -22.88 7.07 18.00
N GLY A 145 -22.74 8.31 17.50
CA GLY A 145 -22.47 9.50 18.34
C GLY A 145 -23.67 10.37 18.71
N SER A 146 -24.90 10.00 18.37
CA SER A 146 -26.09 10.80 18.69
C SER A 146 -27.23 9.92 19.21
N ALA A 147 -27.13 9.54 20.48
CA ALA A 147 -28.28 9.29 21.33
C ALA A 147 -28.03 10.03 22.64
N SER A 148 -28.38 11.31 22.67
CA SER A 148 -28.62 12.07 23.89
C SER A 148 -30.09 11.91 24.27
N ALA A 149 -30.34 11.48 25.50
CA ALA A 149 -31.26 12.02 26.50
C ALA A 149 -31.63 10.92 27.50
#